data_AF-A0A2N9Y8A7-F1
#
_entry.id   AF-A0A2N9Y8A7-F1
#
_cell.length_a   1.000
_cell.length_b   1.000
_cell.length_c   1.000
_cell.angle_alpha   90.00
_cell.angle_beta   90.00
_cell.angle_gamma   90.00
#
_symmetry.space_group_name_H-M   'P 1'
#
loop_
_entity.id
_entity.type
_entity.pdbx_description
1 polymer ?
#
loop_
_entity_poly.entity_id
_entity_poly.type
_entity_poly.pdbx_seq_one_letter_code
_entity_poly.pdbx_strand_id
1 'polypeptide(L)' 'MPEKTTENLLSMTEEELKRRRQAVKAAISSHAIEGITLHSTTLKILEEYAKGSISLEEFNTLMDNAEL' A
#
# COMPACT_ATOMS: atom_id res chain seq x y z
N MET A 1 -4.66 21.78 15.27
CA MET A 1 -4.68 20.56 16.12
C MET A 1 -4.74 19.35 15.19
N PRO A 2 -3.62 18.71 14.83
CA PRO A 2 -3.65 17.48 14.06
C PRO A 2 -3.31 16.30 14.98
N GLU A 3 -4.27 15.86 15.80
CA GLU A 3 -4.12 14.64 16.60
C GLU A 3 -4.90 13.45 16.02
N LYS A 4 -5.61 13.65 14.90
CA LYS A 4 -6.55 12.65 14.37
C LYS A 4 -5.94 11.58 13.46
N THR A 5 -4.69 11.75 13.01
CA THR A 5 -4.09 10.85 12.02
C THR A 5 -3.37 9.67 12.69
N THR A 6 -2.78 9.89 13.86
CA THR A 6 -1.90 8.90 14.52
C THR A 6 -2.68 7.81 15.25
N GLU A 7 -3.89 8.10 15.75
CA GLU A 7 -4.72 7.11 16.46
C GLU A 7 -5.29 6.02 15.54
N ASN A 8 -5.45 6.29 14.24
CA ASN A 8 -6.04 5.34 13.29
C ASN A 8 -5.05 4.25 12.81
N LEU A 9 -3.75 4.45 12.98
CA LEU A 9 -2.73 3.43 12.66
C LEU A 9 -2.63 2.35 13.75
N LEU A 10 -3.11 2.63 14.98
CA LEU A 10 -2.98 1.73 16.13
C LEU A 10 -4.04 0.61 16.20
N SER A 11 -5.01 0.54 15.29
CA SER A 11 -6.07 -0.48 15.34
C SER A 11 -6.43 -1.12 13.99
N MET A 12 -5.46 -1.31 13.09
CA MET A 12 -5.73 -2.15 11.92
C MET A 12 -5.93 -3.60 12.33
N THR A 13 -7.08 -4.17 11.98
CA THR A 13 -7.38 -5.57 12.27
C THR A 13 -6.59 -6.50 11.35
N GLU A 14 -6.36 -7.74 11.79
CA GLU A 14 -5.72 -8.77 10.97
C GLU A 14 -6.47 -9.02 9.66
N GLU A 15 -7.81 -8.94 9.68
CA GLU A 15 -8.64 -9.06 8.47
C GLU A 15 -8.42 -7.90 7.49
N GLU A 16 -8.22 -6.68 7.99
CA GLU A 16 -7.89 -5.55 7.13
C GLU A 16 -6.51 -5.72 6.49
N LEU A 17 -5.50 -6.10 7.27
CA LEU A 17 -4.15 -6.41 6.76
C LEU A 17 -4.18 -7.52 5.71
N LYS A 18 -4.97 -8.56 5.95
CA LYS A 18 -5.15 -9.66 5.00
C LYS A 18 -5.78 -9.19 3.69
N ARG A 19 -6.82 -8.33 3.75
CA ARG A 19 -7.43 -7.75 2.55
C ARG A 19 -6.46 -6.89 1.77
N ARG A 20 -5.67 -6.04 2.44
CA ARG A 20 -4.64 -5.23 1.78
C ARG A 20 -3.57 -6.10 1.12
N ARG A 21 -3.10 -7.14 1.80
CA ARG A 21 -2.13 -8.09 1.25
C ARG A 21 -2.65 -8.79 0.00
N GLN A 22 -3.92 -9.21 0.01
CA GLN A 22 -4.57 -9.82 -1.16
C GLN A 22 -4.67 -8.84 -2.33
N ALA A 23 -5.08 -7.59 -2.08
CA ALA A 23 -5.17 -6.55 -3.10
C ALA A 23 -3.81 -6.25 -3.75
N VAL A 24 -2.76 -6.08 -2.94
CA VAL A 24 -1.39 -5.84 -3.44
C VAL A 24 -0.88 -7.02 -4.26
N LYS A 25 -1.10 -8.25 -3.80
CA LYS A 25 -0.72 -9.45 -4.55
C LYS A 25 -1.45 -9.52 -5.89
N ALA A 26 -2.75 -9.24 -5.92
CA ALA A 26 -3.53 -9.21 -7.15
C ALA A 26 -3.02 -8.14 -8.14
N ALA A 27 -2.71 -6.94 -7.65
CA ALA A 27 -2.15 -5.87 -8.46
C ALA A 27 -0.81 -6.28 -9.11
N ILE A 28 0.12 -6.84 -8.31
CA ILE A 28 1.42 -7.32 -8.84
C ILE A 28 1.21 -8.44 -9.85
N SER A 29 0.35 -9.42 -9.53
CA SER A 29 0.09 -10.55 -10.43
C SER A 29 -0.57 -10.11 -11.74
N SER A 30 -1.46 -9.13 -11.73
CA SER A 30 -2.10 -8.61 -12.95
C SER A 30 -1.07 -8.08 -13.95
N HIS A 31 -0.10 -7.29 -13.49
CA HIS A 31 0.97 -6.77 -14.34
C HIS A 31 1.95 -7.87 -14.75
N ALA A 32 2.27 -8.80 -13.84
CA ALA A 32 3.17 -9.91 -14.15
C ALA A 32 2.62 -10.85 -15.24
N ILE A 33 1.30 -11.06 -15.30
CA ILE A 33 0.65 -11.83 -16.37
C ILE A 33 0.83 -11.17 -17.74
N GLU A 34 0.94 -9.84 -17.78
CA GLU A 34 1.24 -9.07 -18.98
C GLU A 34 2.76 -8.98 -19.27
N GLY A 35 3.59 -9.66 -18.48
CA GLY A 35 5.06 -9.59 -18.59
C GLY A 35 5.66 -8.28 -18.07
N ILE A 36 4.87 -7.48 -17.35
CA ILE A 36 5.28 -6.18 -16.81
C ILE A 36 5.74 -6.37 -15.37
N THR A 37 6.98 -5.96 -15.09
CA THR A 37 7.50 -5.86 -13.72
C THR A 37 7.32 -4.43 -13.24
N LEU A 38 6.64 -4.24 -12.11
CA LEU A 38 6.45 -2.93 -11.50
C LEU A 38 7.80 -2.35 -11.04
N HIS A 39 7.92 -1.02 -11.11
CA HIS A 39 9.11 -0.31 -10.65
C HIS A 39 9.37 -0.56 -9.15
N SER A 40 10.64 -0.53 -8.74
CA SER A 40 11.05 -0.83 -7.36
C SER A 40 10.42 0.13 -6.33
N THR A 41 10.27 1.41 -6.68
CA THR A 41 9.56 2.41 -5.85
C THR A 41 8.10 2.01 -5.63
N THR A 42 7.40 1.61 -6.70
CA THR A 42 6.01 1.14 -6.63
C THR A 42 5.87 -0.07 -5.72
N LEU A 43 6.77 -1.06 -5.86
CA LEU A 43 6.78 -2.26 -5.01
C LEU A 43 6.97 -1.92 -3.53
N LYS A 44 7.85 -0.96 -3.23
CA LYS A 44 8.07 -0.50 -1.85
C LYS A 44 6.82 0.14 -1.26
N ILE A 45 6.17 1.05 -1.99
CA ILE A 45 4.94 1.72 -1.53
C ILE A 45 3.81 0.71 -1.28
N LEU A 46 3.64 -0.25 -2.19
CA LEU A 46 2.66 -1.34 -2.05
C LEU A 46 2.92 -2.19 -0.79
N GLU A 47 4.18 -2.49 -0.48
CA GLU A 47 4.54 -3.29 0.70
C GLU A 47 4.25 -2.55 2.00
N GLU A 48 4.58 -1.26 2.10
CA GLU A 48 4.27 -0.45 3.27
C GLU A 48 2.75 -0.35 3.51
N TYR A 49 1.96 -0.22 2.44
CA TYR A 49 0.50 -0.25 2.55
C TYR A 49 -0.03 -1.62 3.02
N ALA A 50 0.51 -2.72 2.48
CA ALA A 50 0.11 -4.08 2.84
C ALA A 50 0.47 -4.45 4.29
N LYS A 51 1.53 -3.88 4.85
CA LYS A 51 1.90 -4.04 6.27
C LYS A 51 1.08 -3.19 7.22
N GLY A 52 0.29 -2.24 6.70
CA GLY A 52 -0.41 -1.25 7.52
C GLY A 52 0.51 -0.18 8.10
N SER A 53 1.74 -0.05 7.57
CA SER A 53 2.69 0.99 7.97
C SER A 53 2.26 2.39 7.51
N ILE A 54 1.41 2.43 6.48
CA ILE A 54 0.80 3.66 5.94
C ILE A 54 -0.71 3.48 5.74
N SER A 55 -1.44 4.58 5.85
CA SER A 55 -2.86 4.69 5.51
C SER A 55 -3.08 4.63 3.98
N LEU A 56 -4.35 4.50 3.57
CA LEU A 56 -4.71 4.58 2.15
C LEU A 56 -4.44 5.98 1.56
N GLU A 57 -4.63 7.04 2.35
CA GLU A 57 -4.36 8.42 1.94
C GLU A 57 -2.86 8.67 1.71
N GLU A 58 -2.02 8.19 2.62
CA GLU A 58 -0.56 8.24 2.46
C GLU A 58 -0.10 7.36 1.28
N PHE A 59 -0.69 6.18 1.10
CA PHE A 59 -0.44 5.35 -0.09
C PHE A 59 -0.72 6.11 -1.39
N ASN A 60 -1.89 6.74 -1.51
CA ASN A 60 -2.25 7.52 -2.70
C ASN A 60 -1.28 8.68 -2.91
N THR A 61 -0.95 9.42 -1.85
CA THR A 61 -0.02 10.54 -1.91
C THR A 61 1.37 10.10 -2.37
N LEU A 62 1.88 8.97 -1.85
CA LEU A 62 3.18 8.43 -2.24
C LEU A 62 3.17 7.94 -3.69
N MET A 63 2.09 7.31 -4.15
CA MET A 63 1.95 6.86 -5.53
C MET A 63 1.90 8.04 -6.52
N ASP A 64 1.18 9.11 -6.19
CA ASP A 64 1.05 10.31 -7.04
C ASP A 64 2.37 11.07 -7.19
N ASN A 65 3.25 10.98 -6.18
CA ASN A 65 4.54 11.67 -6.16
C ASN A 65 5.74 10.72 -6.40
N ALA A 66 5.49 9.48 -6.81
CA ALA A 66 6.56 8.50 -6.99
C ALA A 66 7.42 8.85 -8.22
N GLU A 67 8.73 8.96 -8.02
CA GLU A 67 9.70 8.98 -9.12
C GLU A 67 9.98 7.53 -9.58
N LEU A 68 9.82 7.28 -10.89
CA LEU A 68 9.84 5.96 -11.55
C LEU A 68 10.96 5.85 -12.59
#